data_AF-U2YYK4-F1
#
_entry.id   AF-U2YYK4-F1
#
_cell.length_a   1.000
_cell.length_b   1.000
_cell.length_c   1.000
_cell.angle_alpha   90.00
_cell.angle_beta   90.00
_cell.angle_gamma   90.00
#
_symmetry.space_group_name_H-M   'P 1'
#
loop_
_entity.id
_entity.type
_entity.pdbx_description
1 polymer ?
#
loop_
_entity_poly.entity_id
_entity_poly.type
_entity_poly.pdbx_seq_one_letter_code
_entity_poly.pdbx_strand_id
1 'polypeptide(L)'
;MGGLQENRDDLDVDRLIDQNLLSKMSVCRRTYYTVLPAGRELLGQKLEIGPGKGDIGERTPHKVGVELLRRWVQDQDNVTRVATYVEYDAETVFDVAGFDDSDTLVWVGEAELPSNNRAAPIDDYEKMAAVDAKAVWAFNNRETALEILDQLAEQDRIDQRVTGRDARSFTSIRDVVDDLDAAGLTTLRSFNTLDKDYNP
;
A
#
# COMPACT_ATOMS: atom_id res chain seq x y z
N MET A 1 22.43 -14.04 -19.77
CA MET A 1 21.51 -13.90 -18.63
C MET A 1 21.50 -15.23 -17.89
N GLY A 2 22.17 -15.30 -16.73
CA GLY A 2 22.11 -16.50 -15.90
C GLY A 2 20.71 -16.62 -15.33
N GLY A 3 19.99 -17.69 -15.67
CA GLY A 3 18.68 -17.97 -15.08
C GLY A 3 18.80 -18.07 -13.56
N LEU A 4 17.81 -17.54 -12.85
CA LEU A 4 17.62 -17.84 -11.44
C LEU A 4 17.50 -19.37 -11.31
N GLN A 5 18.48 -20.02 -10.69
CA GLN A 5 18.40 -21.45 -10.41
C GLN A 5 17.21 -21.68 -9.46
N GLU A 6 16.15 -22.30 -9.96
CA GLU A 6 14.87 -22.42 -9.26
C GLU A 6 14.90 -23.35 -8.03
N ASN A 7 15.99 -24.07 -7.77
CA ASN A 7 16.12 -24.91 -6.57
C ASN A 7 17.51 -24.78 -5.94
N ARG A 8 17.57 -24.00 -4.86
CA ARG A 8 18.63 -24.09 -3.85
C ARG A 8 18.14 -25.05 -2.77
N ASP A 9 18.28 -26.36 -3.01
CA ASP A 9 17.91 -27.41 -2.04
C ASP A 9 18.70 -27.28 -0.71
N ASP A 10 19.73 -26.42 -0.68
CA ASP A 10 20.53 -26.04 0.48
C ASP A 10 19.97 -24.86 1.29
N LEU A 11 18.94 -24.16 0.80
CA LEU A 11 18.40 -22.97 1.45
C LEU A 11 17.25 -23.30 2.40
N ASP A 12 17.56 -23.32 3.70
CA ASP A 12 16.56 -23.45 4.76
C ASP A 12 15.81 -22.13 4.97
N VAL A 13 14.73 -21.93 4.20
CA VAL A 13 13.91 -20.71 4.21
C VAL A 13 13.27 -20.48 5.57
N ASP A 14 12.80 -21.55 6.23
CA ASP A 14 12.13 -21.43 7.52
C ASP A 14 13.12 -20.97 8.59
N ARG A 15 14.36 -21.49 8.58
CA ARG A 15 15.42 -20.99 9.46
C ARG A 15 15.75 -19.51 9.21
N LEU A 16 15.78 -19.05 7.96
CA LEU A 16 16.01 -17.62 7.66
C LEU A 16 14.88 -16.74 8.17
N ILE A 17 13.64 -17.24 8.16
CA ILE A 17 12.48 -16.56 8.74
C ILE A 17 12.59 -16.52 10.27
N ASP A 18 12.89 -17.66 10.91
CA ASP A 18 13.05 -17.77 12.36
C ASP A 18 14.17 -16.86 12.90
N GLN A 19 15.21 -16.65 12.11
CA GLN A 19 16.33 -15.76 12.44
C GLN A 19 16.05 -14.27 12.14
N ASN A 20 14.84 -13.91 11.71
CA ASN A 20 14.48 -12.54 11.27
C ASN A 20 15.39 -11.99 10.16
N LEU A 21 15.92 -12.87 9.30
CA LEU A 21 16.71 -12.48 8.13
C LEU A 21 15.81 -12.32 6.90
N LEU A 22 14.68 -13.03 6.87
CA LEU A 22 13.71 -13.05 5.78
C LEU A 22 12.28 -12.92 6.34
N SER A 23 11.40 -12.24 5.62
CA SER A 23 9.96 -12.25 5.88
C SER A 23 9.24 -12.84 4.69
N LYS A 24 8.25 -13.70 4.93
CA LYS A 24 7.38 -14.29 3.90
C LYS A 24 5.97 -13.72 4.04
N MET A 25 5.36 -13.30 2.94
CA MET A 25 3.96 -12.88 2.90
C MET A 25 3.37 -13.14 1.52
N SER A 26 2.12 -13.59 1.48
CA SER A 26 1.41 -13.85 0.23
C SER A 26 0.39 -12.75 -0.04
N VAL A 27 0.47 -12.14 -1.24
CA VAL A 27 -0.52 -11.19 -1.76
C VAL A 27 -0.78 -11.50 -3.23
N CYS A 28 -1.98 -11.21 -3.73
CA CYS A 28 -2.34 -11.48 -5.14
C CYS A 28 -2.01 -12.91 -5.60
N ARG A 29 -2.28 -13.91 -4.72
CA ARG A 29 -1.99 -15.35 -4.93
C ARG A 29 -0.52 -15.70 -5.18
N ARG A 30 0.40 -14.76 -4.98
CA ARG A 30 1.85 -14.94 -5.11
C ARG A 30 2.49 -14.82 -3.74
N THR A 31 3.59 -15.54 -3.53
CA THR A 31 4.36 -15.49 -2.29
C THR A 31 5.58 -14.62 -2.51
N TYR A 32 5.75 -13.62 -1.66
CA TYR A 32 6.88 -12.71 -1.69
C TYR A 32 7.75 -12.91 -0.46
N TYR A 33 9.05 -12.81 -0.70
CA TYR A 33 10.06 -12.85 0.34
C TYR A 33 10.77 -11.50 0.39
N THR A 34 10.91 -10.96 1.60
CA THR A 34 11.61 -9.69 1.85
C THR A 34 12.83 -9.95 2.70
N VAL A 35 14.01 -9.58 2.21
CA VAL A 35 15.23 -9.63 3.02
C VAL A 35 15.17 -8.49 4.05
N LEU A 36 15.11 -8.87 5.32
CA LEU A 36 15.00 -7.96 6.45
C LEU A 36 16.35 -7.25 6.71
N PRO A 37 16.38 -6.15 7.49
CA PRO A 37 17.61 -5.41 7.73
C PRO A 37 18.80 -6.28 8.18
N ALA A 38 18.58 -7.21 9.11
CA ALA A 38 19.62 -8.14 9.56
C ALA A 38 20.12 -9.09 8.45
N GLY A 39 19.22 -9.54 7.56
CA GLY A 39 19.59 -10.34 6.38
C GLY A 39 20.44 -9.54 5.39
N ARG A 40 20.12 -8.26 5.18
CA ARG A 40 20.88 -7.37 4.30
C ARG A 40 22.27 -7.08 4.84
N GLU A 41 22.36 -6.82 6.15
CA GLU A 41 23.63 -6.64 6.85
C GLU A 41 24.53 -7.88 6.71
N LEU A 42 23.98 -9.09 6.92
CA LEU A 42 24.69 -10.35 6.74
C LEU A 42 25.24 -10.51 5.31
N LEU A 43 24.51 -10.06 4.30
CA LEU A 43 24.92 -10.12 2.90
C LEU A 43 25.85 -8.96 2.48
N GLY A 44 26.11 -7.98 3.36
CA GLY A 44 26.85 -6.77 3.02
C GLY A 44 26.16 -5.91 1.95
N GLN A 45 24.84 -6.03 1.80
CA GLN A 45 24.06 -5.33 0.79
C GLN A 45 23.33 -4.12 1.39
N LYS A 46 23.32 -3.02 0.64
CA LYS A 46 22.50 -1.83 0.95
C LYS A 46 21.32 -1.76 -0.01
N LEU A 47 20.18 -1.28 0.46
CA LEU A 47 19.04 -0.98 -0.41
C LEU A 47 19.23 0.41 -1.02
N GLU A 48 18.84 0.54 -2.29
CA GLU A 48 18.44 1.84 -2.83
C GLU A 48 17.07 2.20 -2.23
N ILE A 49 16.98 3.40 -1.66
CA ILE A 49 15.79 3.95 -0.99
C ILE A 49 15.56 5.38 -1.46
N GLY A 50 14.34 5.89 -1.28
CA GLY A 50 13.94 7.25 -1.64
C GLY A 50 12.94 7.28 -2.80
N PRO A 51 12.72 8.47 -3.41
CA PRO A 51 11.68 8.67 -4.41
C PRO A 51 11.74 7.66 -5.56
N GLY A 52 10.60 7.02 -5.85
CA GLY A 52 10.48 5.96 -6.85
C GLY A 52 11.13 4.61 -6.50
N LYS A 53 11.77 4.47 -5.33
CA LYS A 53 12.52 3.28 -4.91
C LYS A 53 11.92 2.57 -3.69
N GLY A 54 11.24 3.32 -2.83
CA GLY A 54 10.62 2.84 -1.61
C GLY A 54 11.43 3.13 -0.35
N ASP A 55 10.95 2.62 0.78
CA ASP A 55 11.42 3.04 2.11
C ASP A 55 12.29 2.03 2.85
N ILE A 56 13.01 2.53 3.86
CA ILE A 56 13.77 1.69 4.78
C ILE A 56 12.80 0.81 5.56
N GLY A 57 12.90 -0.50 5.33
CA GLY A 57 12.10 -1.47 6.07
C GLY A 57 10.77 -1.81 5.41
N GLU A 58 10.48 -1.19 4.26
CA GLU A 58 9.35 -1.55 3.42
C GLU A 58 9.43 -3.02 3.00
N ARG A 59 8.29 -3.71 3.04
CA ARG A 59 8.19 -5.11 2.63
C ARG A 59 7.85 -5.22 1.15
N THR A 60 8.34 -6.27 0.49
CA THR A 60 8.06 -6.51 -0.94
C THR A 60 6.57 -6.50 -1.32
N PRO A 61 5.65 -7.10 -0.53
CA PRO A 61 4.22 -7.00 -0.81
C PRO A 61 3.66 -5.57 -0.82
N HIS A 62 4.29 -4.63 -0.09
CA HIS A 62 3.90 -3.23 -0.07
C HIS A 62 4.22 -2.58 -1.40
N LYS A 63 5.47 -2.75 -1.89
CA LYS A 63 5.89 -2.35 -3.25
C LYS A 63 4.97 -2.87 -4.35
N VAL A 64 4.45 -4.10 -4.19
CA VAL A 64 3.46 -4.67 -5.11
C VAL A 64 2.15 -3.88 -5.04
N GLY A 65 1.66 -3.58 -3.84
CA GLY A 65 0.52 -2.70 -3.61
C GLY A 65 0.69 -1.32 -4.24
N VAL A 66 1.83 -0.67 -3.99
CA VAL A 66 2.18 0.65 -4.54
C VAL A 66 2.21 0.63 -6.07
N GLU A 67 2.83 -0.38 -6.69
CA GLU A 67 2.86 -0.50 -8.16
C GLU A 67 1.46 -0.71 -8.75
N LEU A 68 0.62 -1.54 -8.12
CA LEU A 68 -0.76 -1.76 -8.54
C LEU A 68 -1.59 -0.47 -8.40
N LEU A 69 -1.42 0.24 -7.30
CA LEU A 69 -2.09 1.51 -7.05
C LEU A 69 -1.62 2.60 -8.02
N ARG A 70 -0.31 2.67 -8.32
CA ARG A 70 0.26 3.58 -9.31
C ARG A 70 -0.40 3.41 -10.68
N ARG A 71 -0.58 2.16 -11.13
CA ARG A 71 -1.26 1.89 -12.41
C ARG A 71 -2.71 2.34 -12.38
N TRP A 72 -3.40 2.09 -11.27
CA TRP A 72 -4.78 2.55 -11.09
C TRP A 72 -4.91 4.08 -11.12
N VAL A 73 -4.03 4.80 -10.42
CA VAL A 73 -4.01 6.27 -10.43
C VAL A 73 -3.67 6.80 -11.83
N GLN A 74 -2.73 6.17 -12.54
CA GLN A 74 -2.36 6.55 -13.90
C GLN A 74 -3.53 6.45 -14.91
N ASP A 75 -4.47 5.53 -14.68
CA ASP A 75 -5.63 5.32 -15.55
C ASP A 75 -6.80 6.27 -15.24
N GLN A 76 -6.67 7.16 -14.24
CA GLN A 76 -7.72 8.13 -13.96
C GLN A 76 -7.73 9.24 -15.02
N ASP A 77 -8.92 9.59 -15.51
CA ASP A 77 -9.10 10.51 -16.64
C ASP A 77 -8.45 11.89 -16.46
N ASN A 78 -8.29 12.35 -15.22
CA ASN A 78 -7.71 13.64 -14.86
C ASN A 78 -6.22 13.58 -14.51
N VAL A 79 -5.54 12.46 -14.74
CA VAL A 79 -4.12 12.26 -14.41
C VAL A 79 -3.29 12.19 -15.70
N THR A 80 -2.26 13.03 -15.79
CA THR A 80 -1.28 13.00 -16.89
C THR A 80 0.08 12.45 -16.46
N ARG A 81 0.42 12.56 -15.17
CA ARG A 81 1.68 12.09 -14.59
C ARG A 81 1.44 11.41 -13.25
N VAL A 82 2.10 10.29 -13.02
CA VAL A 82 2.12 9.60 -11.72
C VAL A 82 3.55 9.50 -11.20
N ALA A 83 3.72 9.60 -9.89
CA ALA A 83 4.97 9.34 -9.20
C ALA A 83 4.72 8.52 -7.93
N THR A 84 5.75 7.82 -7.44
CA THR A 84 5.67 7.00 -6.23
C THR A 84 6.71 7.41 -5.20
N TYR A 85 6.38 7.25 -3.92
CA TYR A 85 7.20 7.71 -2.79
C TYR A 85 7.55 9.20 -2.94
N VAL A 86 6.52 10.02 -3.13
CA VAL A 86 6.68 11.46 -3.36
C VAL A 86 6.78 12.18 -2.03
N GLU A 87 7.95 12.74 -1.74
CA GLU A 87 8.13 13.73 -0.69
C GLU A 87 7.36 15.00 -1.07
N TYR A 88 6.20 15.20 -0.43
CA TYR A 88 5.36 16.38 -0.64
C TYR A 88 5.84 17.55 0.22
N ASP A 89 6.21 17.25 1.46
CA ASP A 89 6.87 18.16 2.38
C ASP A 89 7.81 17.39 3.33
N ALA A 90 8.32 18.03 4.37
CA ALA A 90 9.29 17.43 5.29
C ALA A 90 8.73 16.28 6.15
N GLU A 91 7.41 16.17 6.29
CA GLU A 91 6.73 15.20 7.16
C GLU A 91 5.85 14.23 6.34
N THR A 92 5.61 14.54 5.06
CA THR A 92 4.67 13.82 4.20
C THR A 92 5.36 13.17 3.02
N VAL A 93 5.28 11.84 2.96
CA VAL A 93 5.64 11.04 1.79
C VAL A 93 4.40 10.24 1.41
N PHE A 94 3.92 10.43 0.18
CA PHE A 94 2.82 9.62 -0.36
C PHE A 94 3.38 8.43 -1.13
N ASP A 95 2.79 7.26 -0.92
CA ASP A 95 3.09 6.06 -1.71
C ASP A 95 2.88 6.30 -3.20
N VAL A 96 1.76 6.93 -3.57
CA VAL A 96 1.41 7.28 -4.94
C VAL A 96 0.84 8.70 -4.99
N ALA A 97 1.31 9.50 -5.96
CA ALA A 97 0.75 10.81 -6.26
C ALA A 97 0.48 10.94 -7.76
N GLY A 98 -0.73 11.38 -8.12
CA GLY A 98 -1.20 11.64 -9.47
C GLY A 98 -1.39 13.14 -9.72
N PHE A 99 -0.92 13.62 -10.87
CA PHE A 99 -0.90 15.02 -11.24
C PHE A 99 -1.62 15.25 -12.58
N ASP A 100 -2.31 16.38 -12.71
CA ASP A 100 -2.98 16.79 -13.95
C ASP A 100 -2.01 17.41 -14.98
N ASP A 101 -2.54 18.00 -16.06
CA ASP A 101 -1.74 18.61 -17.13
C ASP A 101 -1.02 19.91 -16.71
N SER A 102 -1.44 20.49 -15.59
CA SER A 102 -0.93 21.72 -14.99
C SER A 102 0.05 21.44 -13.85
N ASP A 103 0.43 20.17 -13.66
CA ASP A 103 1.26 19.67 -12.57
C ASP A 103 0.63 19.84 -11.17
N THR A 104 -0.71 19.97 -11.12
CA THR A 104 -1.47 20.05 -9.87
C THR A 104 -1.70 18.64 -9.34
N LEU A 105 -1.50 18.46 -8.03
CA LEU A 105 -1.81 17.20 -7.34
C LEU A 105 -3.33 16.98 -7.36
N VAL A 106 -3.79 15.86 -7.91
CA VAL A 106 -5.22 15.52 -8.03
C VAL A 106 -5.59 14.18 -7.40
N TRP A 107 -4.60 13.31 -7.19
CA TRP A 107 -4.74 12.05 -6.47
C TRP A 107 -3.56 11.82 -5.54
N VAL A 108 -3.84 11.31 -4.35
CA VAL A 108 -2.89 10.72 -3.42
C VAL A 108 -3.37 9.33 -3.04
N GLY A 109 -2.46 8.44 -2.66
CA GLY A 109 -2.88 7.14 -2.19
C GLY A 109 -1.82 6.31 -1.51
N GLU A 110 -2.31 5.43 -0.64
CA GLU A 110 -1.55 4.58 0.27
C GLU A 110 -1.84 3.09 0.04
N ALA A 111 -0.81 2.26 0.12
CA ALA A 111 -0.90 0.81 -0.07
C ALA A 111 -0.71 0.06 1.25
N GLU A 112 -1.81 -0.29 1.90
CA GLU A 112 -1.77 -0.82 3.26
C GLU A 112 -1.61 -2.34 3.37
N LEU A 113 -0.87 -2.71 4.42
CA LEU A 113 -0.64 -4.08 4.86
C LEU A 113 -0.90 -4.23 6.36
N PRO A 114 -1.14 -5.46 6.86
CA PRO A 114 -1.22 -5.69 8.30
C PRO A 114 0.00 -5.14 9.04
N SER A 115 -0.26 -4.23 9.98
CA SER A 115 0.75 -3.57 10.78
C SER A 115 0.30 -3.51 12.24
N ASN A 116 1.23 -3.68 13.18
CA ASN A 116 0.96 -3.47 14.60
C ASN A 116 1.02 -1.99 14.98
N ASN A 117 1.43 -1.11 14.07
CA ASN A 117 1.46 0.33 14.31
C ASN A 117 0.09 0.95 14.02
N ARG A 118 -0.76 1.03 15.05
CA ARG A 118 -2.11 1.62 14.95
C ARG A 118 -2.10 3.14 14.71
N ALA A 119 -0.97 3.81 14.92
CA ALA A 119 -0.87 5.25 14.69
C ALA A 119 -0.60 5.61 13.22
N ALA A 120 0.08 4.72 12.47
CA ALA A 120 0.47 5.00 11.08
C ALA A 120 -0.74 5.27 10.16
N PRO A 121 -1.78 4.41 10.12
CA PRO A 121 -2.93 4.68 9.23
C PRO A 121 -3.68 5.98 9.57
N ILE A 122 -3.65 6.42 10.83
CA ILE A 122 -4.24 7.71 11.21
C ILE A 122 -3.38 8.87 10.69
N ASP A 123 -2.07 8.79 10.86
CA ASP A 123 -1.13 9.79 10.36
C ASP A 123 -1.21 9.93 8.83
N ASP A 124 -1.29 8.80 8.12
CA ASP A 124 -1.39 8.77 6.66
C ASP A 124 -2.74 9.33 6.17
N TYR A 125 -3.84 9.04 6.88
CA TYR A 125 -5.12 9.69 6.62
C TYR A 125 -5.03 11.21 6.75
N GLU A 126 -4.43 11.73 7.81
CA GLU A 126 -4.34 13.17 8.07
C GLU A 126 -3.51 13.88 7.00
N LYS A 127 -2.40 13.27 6.58
CA LYS A 127 -1.57 13.78 5.50
C LYS A 127 -2.33 13.87 4.18
N MET A 128 -3.10 12.83 3.85
CA MET A 128 -3.94 12.84 2.64
C MET A 128 -5.11 13.82 2.75
N ALA A 129 -5.71 13.96 3.94
CA ALA A 129 -6.80 14.91 4.17
C ALA A 129 -6.35 16.38 4.12
N ALA A 130 -5.05 16.64 4.34
CA ALA A 130 -4.49 17.98 4.34
C ALA A 130 -4.24 18.57 2.94
N VAL A 131 -4.37 17.75 1.87
CA VAL A 131 -4.16 18.19 0.49
C VAL A 131 -5.48 18.25 -0.29
N ASP A 132 -5.56 19.17 -1.26
CA ASP A 132 -6.72 19.30 -2.15
C ASP A 132 -6.64 18.29 -3.30
N ALA A 133 -6.71 17.01 -2.96
CA ALA A 133 -6.65 15.88 -3.89
C ALA A 133 -7.56 14.75 -3.43
N LYS A 134 -7.97 13.89 -4.36
CA LYS A 134 -8.71 12.67 -4.00
C LYS A 134 -7.76 11.66 -3.34
N ALA A 135 -8.23 10.97 -2.31
CA ALA A 135 -7.46 9.99 -1.57
C ALA A 135 -7.92 8.56 -1.88
N VAL A 136 -7.01 7.68 -2.28
CA VAL A 136 -7.28 6.26 -2.54
C VAL A 136 -6.44 5.36 -1.64
N TRP A 137 -7.09 4.39 -1.01
CA TRP A 137 -6.40 3.36 -0.22
C TRP A 137 -6.44 2.02 -0.95
N ALA A 138 -5.33 1.31 -1.01
CA ALA A 138 -5.28 -0.05 -1.54
C ALA A 138 -4.91 -1.03 -0.43
N PHE A 139 -5.68 -2.11 -0.28
CA PHE A 139 -5.45 -3.10 0.77
C PHE A 139 -5.17 -4.49 0.20
N ASN A 140 -4.28 -5.24 0.85
CA ASN A 140 -4.01 -6.62 0.48
C ASN A 140 -5.20 -7.56 0.72
N ASN A 141 -6.00 -7.30 1.76
CA ASN A 141 -7.13 -8.12 2.14
C ASN A 141 -8.20 -7.31 2.90
N ARG A 142 -9.37 -7.92 3.10
CA ARG A 142 -10.55 -7.27 3.69
C ARG A 142 -10.42 -7.04 5.19
N GLU A 143 -9.73 -7.92 5.91
CA GLU A 143 -9.51 -7.78 7.36
C GLU A 143 -8.69 -6.53 7.65
N THR A 144 -7.58 -6.33 6.95
CA THR A 144 -6.74 -5.12 7.05
C THR A 144 -7.53 -3.85 6.72
N ALA A 145 -8.34 -3.87 5.66
CA ALA A 145 -9.20 -2.74 5.33
C ALA A 145 -10.17 -2.40 6.46
N LEU A 146 -10.86 -3.40 7.03
CA LEU A 146 -11.82 -3.19 8.12
C LEU A 146 -11.14 -2.75 9.42
N GLU A 147 -9.97 -3.31 9.75
CA GLU A 147 -9.19 -2.89 10.92
C GLU A 147 -8.78 -1.41 10.85
N ILE A 148 -8.41 -0.91 9.67
CA ILE A 148 -8.06 0.50 9.48
C ILE A 148 -9.31 1.38 9.46
N LEU A 149 -10.38 0.97 8.78
CA LEU A 149 -11.65 1.71 8.79
C LEU A 149 -12.23 1.82 10.22
N ASP A 150 -12.15 0.76 11.01
CA ASP A 150 -12.56 0.78 12.41
C ASP A 150 -11.70 1.75 13.24
N GLN A 151 -10.39 1.81 12.99
CA GLN A 151 -9.50 2.77 13.64
C GLN A 151 -9.82 4.22 13.27
N LEU A 152 -10.08 4.49 11.98
CA LEU A 152 -10.48 5.81 11.51
C LEU A 152 -11.81 6.23 12.14
N ALA A 153 -12.79 5.34 12.23
CA ALA A 153 -14.06 5.61 12.89
C ALA A 153 -13.91 5.79 14.41
N GLU A 154 -13.01 5.06 15.06
CA GLU A 154 -12.69 5.22 16.50
C GLU A 154 -12.07 6.59 16.82
N GLN A 155 -11.45 7.23 15.83
CA GLN A 155 -10.82 8.54 15.95
C GLN A 155 -11.65 9.64 15.27
N ASP A 156 -12.93 9.42 14.96
CA ASP A 156 -13.81 10.41 14.34
C ASP A 156 -13.27 10.97 13.00
N ARG A 157 -12.53 10.16 12.22
CA ARG A 157 -12.04 10.51 10.87
C ARG A 157 -12.99 10.10 9.76
N ILE A 158 -13.92 9.19 10.07
CA ILE A 158 -15.05 8.84 9.23
C ILE A 158 -16.30 8.76 10.10
N ASP A 159 -17.43 9.20 9.55
CA ASP A 159 -18.67 9.39 10.32
C ASP A 159 -19.35 8.09 10.76
N GLN A 160 -18.97 6.96 10.18
CA GLN A 160 -19.57 5.66 10.48
C GLN A 160 -18.60 4.50 10.31
N ARG A 161 -18.83 3.45 11.11
CA ARG A 161 -18.14 2.17 10.98
C ARG A 161 -18.71 1.35 9.84
N VAL A 162 -17.85 0.66 9.10
CA VAL A 162 -18.25 -0.28 8.05
C VAL A 162 -18.45 -1.67 8.65
N THR A 163 -19.70 -2.10 8.83
CA THR A 163 -20.01 -3.37 9.53
C THR A 163 -21.05 -4.22 8.81
N GLY A 164 -21.35 -5.40 9.34
CA GLY A 164 -22.53 -6.18 8.92
C GLY A 164 -22.52 -6.59 7.45
N ARG A 165 -23.48 -6.06 6.66
CA ARG A 165 -23.58 -6.35 5.22
C ARG A 165 -22.51 -5.61 4.42
N ASP A 166 -22.18 -4.40 4.84
CA ASP A 166 -21.27 -3.52 4.12
C ASP A 166 -19.84 -4.03 4.22
N ALA A 167 -19.51 -4.67 5.33
CA ALA A 167 -18.21 -5.32 5.55
C ALA A 167 -18.02 -6.66 4.80
N ARG A 168 -18.97 -7.16 3.98
CA ARG A 168 -18.92 -8.54 3.43
C ARG A 168 -18.00 -8.70 2.23
N SER A 169 -17.76 -7.65 1.47
CA SER A 169 -16.96 -7.70 0.24
C SER A 169 -16.26 -6.36 0.00
N PHE A 170 -15.16 -6.35 -0.73
CA PHE A 170 -14.49 -5.11 -1.10
C PHE A 170 -15.38 -4.17 -1.91
N THR A 171 -16.29 -4.70 -2.72
CA THR A 171 -17.28 -3.88 -3.43
C THR A 171 -18.21 -3.18 -2.45
N SER A 172 -18.83 -3.92 -1.52
CA SER A 172 -19.73 -3.34 -0.53
C SER A 172 -19.04 -2.34 0.40
N ILE A 173 -17.79 -2.61 0.79
CA ILE A 173 -16.98 -1.68 1.59
C ILE A 173 -16.72 -0.41 0.80
N ARG A 174 -16.29 -0.54 -0.47
CA ARG A 174 -16.04 0.60 -1.33
C ARG A 174 -17.29 1.44 -1.55
N ASP A 175 -18.45 0.81 -1.80
CA ASP A 175 -19.70 1.53 -2.01
C ASP A 175 -20.05 2.41 -0.80
N VAL A 176 -19.81 1.92 0.42
CA VAL A 176 -19.97 2.76 1.63
C VAL A 176 -18.93 3.86 1.70
N VAL A 177 -17.66 3.57 1.41
CA VAL A 177 -16.57 4.55 1.45
C VAL A 177 -16.75 5.67 0.43
N ASP A 178 -17.19 5.35 -0.78
CA ASP A 178 -17.43 6.32 -1.85
C ASP A 178 -18.56 7.32 -1.48
N ASP A 179 -19.44 6.94 -0.53
CA ASP A 179 -20.52 7.78 0.01
C ASP A 179 -20.13 8.55 1.29
N LEU A 180 -18.92 8.34 1.84
CA LEU A 180 -18.45 9.07 3.03
C LEU A 180 -17.95 10.47 2.65
N ASP A 181 -18.22 11.45 3.52
CA ASP A 181 -17.55 12.75 3.47
C ASP A 181 -16.20 12.67 4.22
N ALA A 182 -15.24 11.98 3.61
CA ALA A 182 -13.93 11.71 4.21
C ALA A 182 -12.79 12.16 3.28
N ALA A 183 -12.21 13.33 3.56
CA ALA A 183 -11.16 13.94 2.73
C ALA A 183 -9.96 13.01 2.53
N GLY A 184 -9.50 12.33 3.59
CA GLY A 184 -8.38 11.39 3.55
C GLY A 184 -8.75 9.99 3.03
N LEU A 185 -10.00 9.75 2.62
CA LEU A 185 -10.48 8.44 2.16
C LEU A 185 -11.64 8.61 1.16
N THR A 186 -11.33 8.98 -0.08
CA THR A 186 -12.33 9.16 -1.15
C THR A 186 -12.79 7.83 -1.73
N THR A 187 -11.91 6.83 -1.82
CA THR A 187 -12.25 5.49 -2.31
C THR A 187 -11.23 4.46 -1.84
N LEU A 188 -11.53 3.17 -2.05
CA LEU A 188 -10.55 2.10 -1.80
C LEU A 188 -10.54 0.99 -2.85
N ARG A 189 -9.43 0.27 -2.90
CA ARG A 189 -9.16 -0.83 -3.84
C ARG A 189 -8.61 -2.04 -3.10
N SER A 190 -8.81 -3.21 -3.69
CA SER A 190 -8.15 -4.43 -3.23
C SER A 190 -6.99 -4.76 -4.14
N PHE A 191 -5.86 -5.19 -3.60
CA PHE A 191 -4.72 -5.63 -4.41
C PHE A 191 -5.13 -6.75 -5.37
N ASN A 192 -6.01 -7.67 -4.94
CA ASN A 192 -6.49 -8.76 -5.79
C ASN A 192 -7.34 -8.29 -6.99
N THR A 193 -8.08 -7.18 -6.85
CA THR A 193 -8.83 -6.60 -7.96
C THR A 193 -7.87 -5.92 -8.92
N LEU A 194 -7.01 -5.04 -8.38
CA LEU A 194 -6.01 -4.33 -9.18
C LEU A 194 -5.08 -5.30 -9.93
N ASP A 195 -4.64 -6.38 -9.29
CA ASP A 195 -3.80 -7.40 -9.93
C ASP A 195 -4.49 -8.09 -11.10
N LYS A 196 -5.81 -8.34 -11.02
CA LYS A 196 -6.55 -8.91 -12.16
C LYS A 196 -6.68 -7.93 -13.31
N ASP A 197 -6.82 -6.64 -13.00
CA ASP A 197 -6.98 -5.59 -14.00
C ASP A 197 -5.66 -5.34 -14.74
N TYR A 198 -4.53 -5.47 -14.04
CA TYR A 198 -3.20 -5.10 -14.57
C TYR A 198 -2.26 -6.26 -14.91
N ASN A 199 -2.55 -7.47 -14.44
CA ASN A 199 -1.76 -8.69 -14.71
C ASN A 199 -2.70 -9.86 -15.11
N PRO A 200 -3.39 -9.77 -16.25
CA PRO A 200 -4.35 -10.78 -16.72
C PRO A 200 -3.74 -12.14 -17.09
#